data_AF-A0A7W2U542-F1
#
_entry.id   AF-A0A7W2U542-F1
#
_cell.length_a   1.000
_cell.length_b   1.000
_cell.length_c   1.000
_cell.angle_alpha   90.00
_cell.angle_beta   90.00
_cell.angle_gamma   90.00
#
_symmetry.space_group_name_H-M   'P 1'
#
loop_
_entity.id
_entity.type
_entity.pdbx_description
1 polymer ?
#
loop_
_entity_poly.entity_id
_entity_poly.type
_entity_poly.pdbx_seq_one_letter_code
_entity_poly.pdbx_strand_id
1 'polypeptide(L)'
;MIINSIKSKIILALCPLIGLLLLQSYLFNYSQTTLLNLQKSQRNALIQSEAVTNLENDIISLQGHAVSFIDNANENTITKFNFYLNKANLNLEQLKTNTQNQTPEYQNSLIRLGEYLNNYQDTFGQVVVNRQKREHLYITQFKQPIDDLQVTISDLEGSSNNDNKVIFNDVLLTISNLKHAIISYLYKPNFDEAQNVKQNLNHLHKKLTSTSVINESLSNKTTSLNQAYNQLVLLTRSYTFSVNVVLTGIENELLYLTNEIKNIEKNKLIKTEELLSSHLTKNT
;
A
#
# COMPACT_ATOMS: atom_id res chain seq x y z
N MET A 1 42.09 74.36 -12.00
CA MET A 1 43.26 73.61 -12.52
C MET A 1 43.12 73.53 -14.03
N ILE A 2 43.91 74.31 -14.77
CA ILE A 2 43.71 74.51 -16.21
C ILE A 2 44.36 73.35 -16.98
N ILE A 3 43.52 72.56 -17.66
CA ILE A 3 43.90 71.38 -18.44
C ILE A 3 44.51 71.85 -19.78
N ASN A 4 45.81 72.11 -19.80
CA ASN A 4 46.50 72.68 -20.98
C ASN A 4 47.21 71.65 -21.89
N SER A 5 47.22 70.36 -21.54
CA SER A 5 47.86 69.31 -22.35
C SER A 5 46.84 68.40 -23.03
N ILE A 6 47.03 68.11 -24.32
CA ILE A 6 46.23 67.17 -25.11
C ILE A 6 46.14 65.80 -24.42
N LYS A 7 47.24 65.35 -23.78
CA LYS A 7 47.27 64.08 -23.01
C LYS A 7 46.26 64.09 -21.86
N SER A 8 46.13 65.22 -21.16
CA SER A 8 45.20 65.35 -20.03
C SER A 8 43.75 65.42 -20.49
N LYS A 9 43.45 66.04 -21.64
CA LYS A 9 42.11 66.01 -22.25
C LYS A 9 41.70 64.60 -22.69
N ILE A 10 42.63 63.82 -23.26
CA ILE A 10 42.40 62.42 -23.62
C ILE A 10 42.13 61.56 -22.37
N ILE A 11 42.94 61.70 -21.32
CA ILE A 11 42.75 60.98 -20.05
C ILE A 11 41.41 61.33 -19.39
N LEU A 12 41.03 62.61 -19.39
CA LEU A 12 39.75 63.07 -18.83
C LEU A 12 38.54 62.48 -19.57
N ALA A 13 38.67 62.22 -20.88
CA ALA A 13 37.64 61.56 -21.68
C ALA A 13 37.66 60.02 -21.54
N LEU A 14 38.85 59.41 -21.40
CA LEU A 14 38.98 57.96 -21.25
C LEU A 14 38.48 57.45 -19.90
N CYS A 15 38.73 58.20 -18.83
CA CYS A 15 38.38 57.80 -17.46
C CYS A 15 36.86 57.48 -17.27
N PRO A 16 35.92 58.35 -17.69
CA PRO A 16 34.49 58.04 -17.61
C PRO A 16 34.09 56.89 -18.54
N LEU A 17 34.74 56.75 -19.71
CA LEU A 17 34.48 55.64 -20.64
C LEU A 17 34.86 54.29 -20.01
N ILE A 18 36.02 54.21 -19.38
CA ILE A 18 36.49 53.03 -18.63
C ILE A 18 35.54 52.75 -17.45
N GLY A 19 35.15 53.80 -16.71
CA GLY A 19 34.19 53.66 -15.61
C GLY A 19 32.84 53.09 -16.06
N LEU A 20 32.32 53.56 -17.20
CA LEU A 20 31.10 53.04 -17.82
C LEU A 20 31.24 51.58 -18.23
N LEU A 21 32.38 51.19 -18.83
CA LEU A 21 32.64 49.80 -19.21
C LEU A 21 32.71 48.87 -17.99
N LEU A 22 33.35 49.30 -16.91
CA LEU A 22 33.41 48.53 -15.67
C LEU A 22 32.02 48.39 -15.03
N LEU A 23 31.22 49.47 -14.99
CA LEU A 23 29.85 49.43 -14.49
C LEU A 23 28.98 48.50 -15.33
N GLN A 24 29.08 48.58 -16.66
CA GLN A 24 28.35 47.71 -17.58
C GLN A 24 28.73 46.24 -17.38
N SER A 25 30.03 45.96 -17.24
CA SER A 25 30.52 44.60 -16.97
C SER A 25 30.00 44.06 -15.65
N TYR A 26 29.98 44.88 -14.59
CA TYR A 26 29.42 44.53 -13.29
C TYR A 26 27.92 44.23 -13.38
N LEU A 27 27.13 45.12 -13.98
CA LEU A 27 25.68 44.95 -14.13
C LEU A 27 25.34 43.73 -15.00
N PHE A 28 26.11 43.49 -16.06
CA PHE A 28 25.97 42.31 -16.91
C PHE A 28 26.22 41.02 -16.13
N ASN A 29 27.32 40.95 -15.35
CA ASN A 29 27.62 39.79 -14.53
C ASN A 29 26.54 39.56 -13.45
N TYR A 30 26.06 40.63 -12.80
CA TYR A 30 24.97 40.56 -11.82
C TYR A 30 23.67 40.03 -12.44
N SER A 31 23.30 40.51 -13.63
CA SER A 31 22.12 40.04 -14.37
C SER A 31 22.27 38.57 -14.77
N GLN A 32 23.42 38.18 -15.33
CA GLN A 32 23.68 36.81 -15.78
C GLN A 32 23.65 35.81 -14.62
N THR A 33 24.29 36.15 -13.49
CA THR A 33 24.29 35.29 -12.29
C THR A 33 22.90 35.15 -11.70
N THR A 34 22.12 36.24 -11.66
CA THR A 34 20.73 36.21 -11.21
C THR A 34 19.87 35.31 -12.11
N LEU A 35 19.99 35.44 -13.43
CA LEU A 35 19.26 34.63 -14.39
C LEU A 35 19.60 33.14 -14.24
N LEU A 36 20.89 32.79 -14.12
CA LEU A 36 21.33 31.41 -13.92
C LEU A 36 20.77 30.81 -12.61
N ASN A 37 20.73 31.60 -11.54
CA ASN A 37 20.16 31.17 -10.26
C ASN A 37 18.64 30.94 -10.36
N LEU A 38 17.91 31.84 -11.05
CA LEU A 38 16.47 31.68 -11.27
C LEU A 38 16.15 30.45 -12.12
N GLN A 39 16.89 30.23 -13.21
CA GLN A 39 16.75 29.04 -14.05
C GLN A 39 17.04 27.75 -13.27
N LYS A 40 18.10 27.74 -12.44
CA LYS A 40 18.41 26.60 -11.57
C LYS A 40 17.29 26.34 -10.55
N SER A 41 16.74 27.40 -9.95
CA SER A 41 15.62 27.29 -9.00
C SER A 41 14.37 26.70 -9.64
N GLN A 42 13.99 27.20 -10.83
CA GLN A 42 12.85 26.67 -11.60
C GLN A 42 13.07 25.21 -11.99
N ARG A 43 14.26 24.86 -12.52
CA ARG A 43 14.59 23.48 -12.87
C ARG A 43 14.48 22.55 -11.66
N ASN A 44 15.00 22.97 -10.50
CA ASN A 44 14.89 22.19 -9.28
C ASN A 44 13.44 22.03 -8.84
N ALA A 45 12.63 23.09 -8.87
CA ALA A 45 11.21 23.02 -8.54
C ALA A 45 10.44 22.08 -9.49
N LEU A 46 10.77 22.09 -10.78
CA LEU A 46 10.19 21.18 -11.77
C LEU A 46 10.52 19.72 -11.45
N ILE A 47 11.79 19.41 -11.20
CA ILE A 47 12.25 18.05 -10.84
C ILE A 47 11.56 17.54 -9.56
N GLN A 48 11.37 18.42 -8.56
CA GLN A 48 10.70 18.06 -7.31
C GLN A 48 9.20 17.87 -7.50
N SER A 49 8.54 18.74 -8.27
CA SER A 49 7.13 18.61 -8.64
C SER A 49 6.87 17.34 -9.46
N GLU A 50 7.80 16.93 -10.32
CA GLU A 50 7.71 15.67 -11.06
C GLU A 50 7.89 14.47 -10.11
N ALA A 51 8.90 14.52 -9.23
CA ALA A 51 9.16 13.45 -8.27
C ALA A 51 7.96 13.16 -7.34
N VAL A 52 7.30 14.20 -6.81
CA VAL A 52 6.09 14.00 -5.99
C VAL A 52 4.90 13.51 -6.79
N THR A 53 4.76 13.92 -8.06
CA THR A 53 3.71 13.39 -8.94
C THR A 53 3.92 11.91 -9.23
N ASN A 54 5.18 11.51 -9.47
CA ASN A 54 5.52 10.10 -9.66
C ASN A 54 5.32 9.29 -8.37
N LEU A 55 5.70 9.83 -7.22
CA LEU A 55 5.45 9.22 -5.90
C LEU A 55 3.95 8.95 -5.67
N GLU A 56 3.09 9.91 -5.97
CA GLU A 56 1.63 9.74 -5.87
C GLU A 56 1.13 8.60 -6.78
N ASN A 57 1.57 8.58 -8.03
CA ASN A 57 1.21 7.52 -8.97
C ASN A 57 1.69 6.13 -8.51
N ASP A 58 2.90 6.06 -7.92
CA ASP A 58 3.43 4.83 -7.35
C ASP A 58 2.62 4.38 -6.12
N ILE A 59 2.19 5.31 -5.26
CA ILE A 59 1.32 5.04 -4.11
C ILE A 59 -0.07 4.53 -4.55
N ILE A 60 -0.65 5.14 -5.58
CA ILE A 60 -1.92 4.65 -6.16
C ILE A 60 -1.73 3.24 -6.74
N SER A 61 -0.60 2.99 -7.41
CA SER A 61 -0.28 1.67 -7.97
C SER A 61 -0.08 0.62 -6.87
N LEU A 62 0.57 1.00 -5.77
CA LEU A 62 0.72 0.19 -4.57
C LEU A 62 -0.64 -0.26 -4.00
N GLN A 63 -1.56 0.69 -3.82
CA GLN A 63 -2.93 0.42 -3.37
C GLN A 63 -3.67 -0.53 -4.31
N GLY A 64 -3.60 -0.26 -5.63
CA GLY A 64 -4.23 -1.11 -6.64
C GLY A 64 -3.73 -2.55 -6.59
N HIS A 65 -2.43 -2.75 -6.36
CA HIS A 65 -1.85 -4.09 -6.21
C HIS A 65 -2.19 -4.73 -4.87
N ALA A 66 -2.23 -3.98 -3.77
CA ALA A 66 -2.68 -4.53 -2.50
C ALA A 66 -4.12 -5.07 -2.58
N VAL A 67 -5.04 -4.28 -3.16
CA VAL A 67 -6.43 -4.69 -3.43
C VAL A 67 -6.49 -5.91 -4.34
N SER A 68 -5.73 -5.91 -5.44
CA SER A 68 -5.67 -7.06 -6.36
C SER A 68 -5.21 -8.35 -5.67
N PHE A 69 -4.30 -8.25 -4.70
CA PHE A 69 -3.88 -9.39 -3.88
C PHE A 69 -5.00 -9.83 -2.93
N ILE A 70 -5.68 -8.89 -2.27
CA ILE A 70 -6.83 -9.16 -1.40
C ILE A 70 -7.96 -9.87 -2.15
N ASP A 71 -8.14 -9.59 -3.43
CA ASP A 71 -9.12 -10.30 -4.25
C ASP A 71 -8.60 -11.68 -4.69
N ASN A 72 -7.42 -11.73 -5.33
CA ASN A 72 -7.04 -12.88 -6.16
C ASN A 72 -5.87 -13.73 -5.62
N ALA A 73 -5.23 -13.36 -4.50
CA ALA A 73 -4.09 -14.09 -3.91
C ALA A 73 -2.89 -14.34 -4.83
N ASN A 74 -2.69 -13.56 -5.90
CA ASN A 74 -1.68 -13.86 -6.91
C ASN A 74 -0.27 -13.41 -6.46
N GLU A 75 0.71 -14.31 -6.52
CA GLU A 75 2.13 -14.02 -6.23
C GLU A 75 2.70 -12.92 -7.13
N ASN A 76 2.30 -12.87 -8.41
CA ASN A 76 2.72 -11.81 -9.32
C ASN A 76 2.30 -10.42 -8.81
N THR A 77 1.18 -10.33 -8.09
CA THR A 77 0.72 -9.08 -7.48
C THR A 77 1.63 -8.64 -6.34
N ILE A 78 2.19 -9.57 -5.57
CA ILE A 78 3.20 -9.27 -4.53
C ILE A 78 4.46 -8.71 -5.18
N THR A 79 4.93 -9.31 -6.28
CA THR A 79 6.10 -8.81 -7.03
C THR A 79 5.86 -7.40 -7.55
N LYS A 80 4.68 -7.13 -8.12
CA LYS A 80 4.31 -5.79 -8.59
C LYS A 80 4.20 -4.78 -7.44
N PHE A 81 3.62 -5.16 -6.31
CA PHE A 81 3.57 -4.33 -5.11
C PHE A 81 4.99 -3.90 -4.69
N ASN A 82 5.92 -4.86 -4.54
CA ASN A 82 7.30 -4.55 -4.16
C ASN A 82 8.03 -3.67 -5.19
N PHE A 83 7.73 -3.85 -6.48
CA PHE A 83 8.27 -2.99 -7.53
C PHE A 83 7.84 -1.53 -7.38
N TYR A 84 6.55 -1.26 -7.16
CA TYR A 84 6.06 0.10 -6.95
C TYR A 84 6.49 0.67 -5.60
N LEU A 85 6.67 -0.16 -4.58
CA LEU A 85 7.23 0.26 -3.29
C LEU A 85 8.64 0.81 -3.45
N ASN A 86 9.48 0.09 -4.21
CA ASN A 86 10.84 0.54 -4.50
C ASN A 86 10.84 1.85 -5.31
N LYS A 87 9.94 2.00 -6.28
CA LYS A 87 9.81 3.26 -7.03
C LYS A 87 9.38 4.43 -6.14
N ALA A 88 8.38 4.22 -5.29
CA ALA A 88 7.93 5.21 -4.32
C ALA A 88 9.09 5.64 -3.39
N ASN A 89 9.86 4.68 -2.88
CA ASN A 89 11.04 4.97 -2.06
C ASN A 89 12.10 5.78 -2.84
N LEU A 90 12.39 5.43 -4.10
CA LEU A 90 13.33 6.20 -4.92
C LEU A 90 12.86 7.64 -5.16
N ASN A 91 11.57 7.83 -5.48
CA ASN A 91 10.99 9.15 -5.66
C ASN A 91 10.99 9.97 -4.35
N LEU A 92 10.73 9.32 -3.21
CA LEU A 92 10.85 9.94 -1.88
C LEU A 92 12.30 10.35 -1.57
N GLU A 93 13.29 9.50 -1.86
CA GLU A 93 14.69 9.87 -1.66
C GLU A 93 15.10 11.04 -2.57
N GLN A 94 14.62 11.07 -3.82
CA GLN A 94 14.81 12.22 -4.70
C GLN A 94 14.20 13.52 -4.13
N LEU A 95 13.04 13.44 -3.46
CA LEU A 95 12.47 14.59 -2.77
C LEU A 95 13.35 15.06 -1.60
N LYS A 96 13.95 14.12 -0.85
CA LYS A 96 14.83 14.43 0.27
C LYS A 96 16.13 15.13 -0.14
N THR A 97 16.66 14.85 -1.35
CA THR A 97 17.96 15.40 -1.79
C THR A 97 18.04 16.93 -1.89
N ASN A 98 16.92 17.65 -2.02
CA ASN A 98 16.89 19.12 -2.15
C ASN A 98 16.14 19.83 -1.00
N THR A 99 16.25 19.29 0.22
CA THR A 99 15.50 19.79 1.40
C THR A 99 16.21 20.86 2.23
N GLN A 100 17.47 21.20 1.94
CA GLN A 100 18.26 22.13 2.78
C GLN A 100 17.64 23.52 2.99
N ASN A 101 16.85 24.00 2.03
CA ASN A 101 16.14 25.28 2.12
C ASN A 101 14.64 25.12 2.38
N GLN A 102 14.17 23.92 2.71
CA GLN A 102 12.77 23.63 3.01
C GLN A 102 12.49 23.84 4.50
N THR A 103 11.22 24.04 4.84
CA THR A 103 10.82 24.21 6.24
C THR A 103 10.95 22.89 7.02
N PRO A 104 11.16 22.94 8.35
CA PRO A 104 11.18 21.74 9.18
C PRO A 104 9.91 20.89 9.04
N GLU A 105 8.75 21.53 8.85
CA GLU A 105 7.47 20.84 8.66
C GLU A 105 7.49 20.01 7.38
N TYR A 106 7.99 20.56 6.26
CA TYR A 106 8.12 19.83 5.00
C TYR A 106 9.05 18.62 5.13
N GLN A 107 10.20 18.80 5.79
CA GLN A 107 11.15 17.72 6.04
C GLN A 107 10.52 16.61 6.90
N ASN A 108 9.77 16.99 7.94
CA ASN A 108 9.06 16.06 8.79
C ASN A 108 7.97 15.29 8.02
N SER A 109 7.24 15.95 7.10
CA SER A 109 6.27 15.26 6.24
C SER A 109 6.93 14.20 5.35
N LEU A 110 8.12 14.46 4.80
CA LEU A 110 8.87 13.45 4.03
C LEU A 110 9.35 12.28 4.89
N ILE A 111 9.76 12.53 6.14
CA ILE A 111 10.13 11.47 7.09
C ILE A 111 8.92 10.60 7.39
N ARG A 112 7.80 11.20 7.79
CA ARG A 112 6.55 10.50 8.08
C ARG A 112 6.06 9.69 6.89
N LEU A 113 6.17 10.22 5.67
CA LEU A 113 5.78 9.49 4.46
C LEU A 113 6.64 8.22 4.27
N GLY A 114 7.93 8.29 4.56
CA GLY A 114 8.81 7.12 4.58
C GLY A 114 8.42 6.09 5.65
N GLU A 115 8.06 6.55 6.85
CA GLU A 115 7.56 5.67 7.92
C GLU A 115 6.26 4.96 7.51
N TYR A 116 5.32 5.69 6.90
CA TYR A 116 4.08 5.09 6.39
C TYR A 116 4.33 4.09 5.25
N LEU A 117 5.29 4.34 4.35
CA LEU A 117 5.65 3.37 3.30
C LEU A 117 6.20 2.06 3.89
N ASN A 118 7.05 2.16 4.91
CA ASN A 118 7.58 0.99 5.63
C ASN A 118 6.46 0.24 6.38
N ASN A 119 5.63 0.98 7.12
CA ASN A 119 4.48 0.40 7.82
C ASN A 119 3.51 -0.29 6.85
N TYR A 120 3.34 0.27 5.65
CA TYR A 120 2.51 -0.29 4.60
C TYR A 120 3.08 -1.61 4.07
N GLN A 121 4.39 -1.66 3.82
CA GLN A 121 5.11 -2.88 3.45
C GLN A 121 4.93 -3.98 4.51
N ASP A 122 5.19 -3.66 5.77
CA ASP A 122 5.11 -4.62 6.88
C ASP A 122 3.68 -5.13 7.06
N THR A 123 2.70 -4.23 7.02
CA THR A 123 1.28 -4.58 7.15
C THR A 123 0.82 -5.45 5.98
N PHE A 124 1.21 -5.10 4.74
CA PHE A 124 0.91 -5.92 3.57
C PHE A 124 1.55 -7.30 3.67
N GLY A 125 2.80 -7.39 4.13
CA GLY A 125 3.47 -8.66 4.40
C GLY A 125 2.71 -9.53 5.41
N GLN A 126 2.18 -8.93 6.49
CA GLN A 126 1.32 -9.65 7.44
C GLN A 126 0.01 -10.11 6.81
N VAL A 127 -0.61 -9.30 5.94
CA VAL A 127 -1.82 -9.69 5.20
C VAL A 127 -1.56 -10.92 4.31
N VAL A 128 -0.42 -10.95 3.60
CA VAL A 128 0.01 -12.10 2.79
C VAL A 128 0.16 -13.35 3.66
N VAL A 129 0.94 -13.26 4.75
CA VAL A 129 1.20 -14.38 5.65
C VAL A 129 -0.09 -14.89 6.29
N ASN A 130 -0.96 -14.00 6.76
CA ASN A 130 -2.22 -14.36 7.39
C ASN A 130 -3.17 -15.05 6.41
N ARG A 131 -3.20 -14.61 5.15
CA ARG A 131 -3.97 -15.27 4.09
C ARG A 131 -3.47 -16.69 3.85
N GLN A 132 -2.17 -16.87 3.69
CA GLN A 132 -1.55 -18.18 3.48
C GLN A 132 -1.81 -19.12 4.66
N LYS A 133 -1.68 -18.63 5.91
CA LYS A 133 -2.01 -19.40 7.12
C LYS A 133 -3.48 -19.81 7.15
N ARG A 134 -4.39 -18.90 6.80
CA ARG A 134 -5.84 -19.17 6.73
C ARG A 134 -6.15 -20.26 5.71
N GLU A 135 -5.58 -20.16 4.52
CA GLU A 135 -5.75 -21.13 3.44
C GLU A 135 -5.19 -22.50 3.81
N HIS A 136 -3.97 -22.53 4.34
CA HIS A 136 -3.34 -23.77 4.79
C HIS A 136 -4.17 -24.45 5.89
N LEU A 137 -4.62 -23.70 6.89
CA LEU A 137 -5.47 -24.22 7.96
C LEU A 137 -6.80 -24.76 7.42
N TYR A 138 -7.44 -24.03 6.50
CA TYR A 138 -8.67 -24.49 5.86
C TYR A 138 -8.45 -25.80 5.11
N ILE A 139 -7.42 -25.91 4.26
CA ILE A 139 -7.17 -27.10 3.46
C ILE A 139 -6.85 -28.30 4.35
N THR A 140 -5.90 -28.14 5.27
CA THR A 140 -5.31 -29.27 6.02
C THR A 140 -6.10 -29.68 7.25
N GLN A 141 -6.67 -28.73 7.99
CA GLN A 141 -7.33 -29.00 9.28
C GLN A 141 -8.85 -28.98 9.21
N PHE A 142 -9.44 -28.50 8.11
CA PHE A 142 -10.89 -28.45 7.94
C PHE A 142 -11.38 -29.26 6.74
N LYS A 143 -10.96 -28.90 5.52
CA LYS A 143 -11.43 -29.50 4.27
C LYS A 143 -11.05 -30.97 4.19
N GLN A 144 -9.78 -31.32 4.35
CA GLN A 144 -9.33 -32.71 4.26
C GLN A 144 -10.01 -33.61 5.32
N PRO A 145 -10.07 -33.25 6.63
CA PRO A 145 -10.76 -34.09 7.61
C PRO A 145 -12.26 -34.25 7.35
N ILE A 146 -12.92 -33.24 6.77
CA ILE A 146 -14.32 -33.34 6.32
C ILE A 146 -14.46 -34.27 5.12
N ASP A 147 -13.57 -34.17 4.13
CA ASP A 147 -13.56 -35.04 2.95
C ASP A 147 -13.31 -36.51 3.38
N ASP A 148 -12.38 -36.75 4.30
CA ASP A 148 -12.10 -38.09 4.87
C ASP A 148 -13.31 -38.64 5.66
N LEU A 149 -13.98 -37.78 6.43
CA LEU A 149 -15.20 -38.14 7.14
C LEU A 149 -16.32 -38.49 6.16
N GLN A 150 -16.48 -37.74 5.08
CA GLN A 150 -17.47 -37.99 4.04
C GLN A 150 -17.26 -39.39 3.42
N VAL A 151 -16.02 -39.72 3.04
CA VAL A 151 -15.67 -41.05 2.50
C VAL A 151 -16.01 -42.15 3.49
N THR A 152 -15.60 -41.99 4.76
CA THR A 152 -15.87 -42.98 5.81
C THR A 152 -17.36 -43.24 6.00
N ILE A 153 -18.19 -42.19 6.00
CA ILE A 153 -19.64 -42.31 6.14
C ILE A 153 -20.27 -42.95 4.89
N SER A 154 -19.79 -42.63 3.69
CA SER A 154 -20.25 -43.26 2.45
C SER A 154 -19.96 -44.77 2.40
N ASP A 155 -18.78 -45.20 2.85
CA ASP A 155 -18.43 -46.63 2.92
C ASP A 155 -19.33 -47.40 3.91
N LEU A 156 -19.64 -46.77 5.05
CA LEU A 156 -20.57 -47.31 6.05
C LEU A 156 -22.01 -47.39 5.53
N GLU A 157 -22.45 -46.40 4.73
CA GLU A 157 -23.76 -46.39 4.08
C GLU A 157 -23.90 -47.55 3.09
N GLY A 158 -22.90 -47.75 2.22
CA GLY A 158 -22.88 -48.81 1.22
C GLY A 158 -22.90 -50.23 1.82
N SER A 159 -22.35 -50.37 3.02
CA SER A 159 -22.23 -51.66 3.74
C SER A 159 -23.38 -51.94 4.73
N SER A 160 -24.37 -51.05 4.84
CA SER A 160 -25.40 -51.09 5.89
C SER A 160 -26.79 -51.55 5.43
N ASN A 161 -27.57 -52.07 6.39
CA ASN A 161 -28.98 -52.40 6.20
C ASN A 161 -29.86 -51.14 5.98
N ASN A 162 -31.03 -51.30 5.36
CA ASN A 162 -31.91 -50.19 4.95
C ASN A 162 -32.23 -49.16 6.05
N ASP A 163 -32.43 -49.60 7.30
CA ASP A 163 -32.75 -48.67 8.41
C ASP A 163 -31.57 -47.77 8.79
N ASN A 164 -30.34 -48.27 8.69
CA ASN A 164 -29.12 -47.50 9.00
C ASN A 164 -28.73 -46.56 7.84
N LYS A 165 -29.12 -46.89 6.59
CA LYS A 165 -28.86 -46.03 5.42
C LYS A 165 -29.49 -44.66 5.55
N VAL A 166 -30.68 -44.56 6.15
CA VAL A 166 -31.34 -43.27 6.39
C VAL A 166 -30.48 -42.38 7.29
N ILE A 167 -29.90 -42.95 8.35
CA ILE A 167 -29.04 -42.22 9.29
C ILE A 167 -27.77 -41.74 8.58
N PHE A 168 -27.11 -42.60 7.80
CA PHE A 168 -25.89 -42.19 7.08
C PHE A 168 -26.16 -41.13 6.01
N ASN A 169 -27.26 -41.23 5.27
CA ASN A 169 -27.66 -40.21 4.28
C ASN A 169 -27.90 -38.84 4.93
N ASP A 170 -28.53 -38.82 6.11
CA ASP A 170 -28.75 -37.60 6.90
C ASP A 170 -27.43 -36.99 7.43
N VAL A 171 -26.46 -37.83 7.80
CA VAL A 171 -25.09 -37.38 8.14
C VAL A 171 -24.38 -36.80 6.90
N LEU A 172 -24.46 -37.45 5.74
CA LEU A 172 -23.87 -36.96 4.48
C LEU A 172 -24.48 -35.62 4.03
N LEU A 173 -25.79 -35.46 4.21
CA LEU A 173 -26.47 -34.18 3.97
C LEU A 173 -25.93 -33.08 4.91
N THR A 174 -25.73 -33.40 6.19
CA THR A 174 -25.17 -32.48 7.18
C THR A 174 -23.72 -32.08 6.83
N ILE A 175 -22.91 -33.03 6.36
CA ILE A 175 -21.55 -32.76 5.87
C ILE A 175 -21.59 -31.81 4.66
N SER A 176 -22.52 -32.03 3.73
CA SER A 176 -22.68 -31.19 2.54
C SER A 176 -23.09 -29.76 2.92
N ASN A 177 -24.01 -29.61 3.87
CA ASN A 177 -24.42 -28.30 4.40
C ASN A 177 -23.25 -27.59 5.10
N LEU A 178 -22.44 -28.33 5.86
CA LEU A 178 -21.24 -27.78 6.50
C LEU A 178 -20.20 -27.31 5.47
N LYS A 179 -19.96 -28.10 4.41
CA LYS A 179 -19.06 -27.73 3.30
C LYS A 179 -19.54 -26.46 2.61
N HIS A 180 -20.84 -26.33 2.39
CA HIS A 180 -21.41 -25.10 1.83
C HIS A 180 -21.23 -23.92 2.79
N ALA A 181 -21.61 -24.07 4.07
CA ALA A 181 -21.51 -23.01 5.08
C ALA A 181 -20.08 -22.49 5.23
N ILE A 182 -19.06 -23.37 5.21
CA ILE A 182 -17.67 -22.90 5.35
C ILE A 182 -17.19 -22.12 4.12
N ILE A 183 -17.63 -22.50 2.92
CA ILE A 183 -17.30 -21.76 1.70
C ILE A 183 -17.95 -20.37 1.74
N SER A 184 -19.22 -20.28 2.14
CA SER A 184 -19.92 -19.00 2.32
C SER A 184 -19.22 -18.12 3.34
N TYR A 185 -18.77 -18.68 4.46
CA TYR A 185 -17.98 -17.96 5.47
C TYR A 185 -16.63 -17.46 4.93
N LEU A 186 -15.89 -18.27 4.17
CA LEU A 186 -14.61 -17.87 3.59
C LEU A 186 -14.76 -16.77 2.54
N TYR A 187 -15.86 -16.80 1.78
CA TYR A 187 -16.19 -15.79 0.78
C TYR A 187 -16.65 -14.47 1.44
N LYS A 188 -17.56 -14.55 2.40
CA LYS A 188 -18.15 -13.38 3.07
C LYS A 188 -18.09 -13.54 4.59
N PRO A 189 -16.91 -13.32 5.21
CA PRO A 189 -16.74 -13.53 6.64
C PRO A 189 -17.54 -12.51 7.44
N ASN A 190 -18.64 -12.97 8.04
CA ASN A 190 -19.50 -12.17 8.91
C ASN A 190 -20.03 -13.04 10.05
N PHE A 191 -20.74 -12.41 11.00
CA PHE A 191 -21.25 -13.09 12.19
C PHE A 191 -22.25 -14.22 11.84
N ASP A 192 -23.16 -13.98 10.90
CA ASP A 192 -24.21 -14.94 10.54
C ASP A 192 -23.62 -16.18 9.86
N GLU A 193 -22.69 -15.99 8.92
CA GLU A 193 -21.99 -17.10 8.26
C GLU A 193 -21.14 -17.89 9.26
N ALA A 194 -20.47 -17.20 10.18
CA ALA A 194 -19.71 -17.85 11.24
C ALA A 194 -20.64 -18.69 12.15
N GLN A 195 -21.82 -18.16 12.47
CA GLN A 195 -22.79 -18.88 13.28
C GLN A 195 -23.37 -20.08 12.53
N ASN A 196 -23.61 -19.95 11.23
CA ASN A 196 -24.10 -21.04 10.37
C ASN A 196 -23.12 -22.22 10.34
N VAL A 197 -21.81 -21.97 10.18
CA VAL A 197 -20.78 -23.04 10.25
C VAL A 197 -20.79 -23.72 11.62
N LYS A 198 -20.84 -22.93 12.70
CA LYS A 198 -20.87 -23.44 14.08
C LYS A 198 -22.10 -24.32 14.35
N GLN A 199 -23.27 -23.91 13.85
CA GLN A 199 -24.50 -24.69 13.99
C GLN A 199 -24.42 -26.03 13.25
N ASN A 200 -23.92 -26.03 12.01
CA ASN A 200 -23.73 -27.25 11.23
C ASN A 200 -22.69 -28.19 11.87
N LEU A 201 -21.59 -27.67 12.42
CA LEU A 201 -20.62 -28.47 13.18
C LEU A 201 -21.24 -29.11 14.43
N ASN A 202 -22.01 -28.33 15.20
CA ASN A 202 -22.70 -28.84 16.37
C ASN A 202 -23.76 -29.89 16.00
N HIS A 203 -24.45 -29.70 14.88
CA HIS A 203 -25.43 -30.66 14.38
C HIS A 203 -24.77 -31.97 13.97
N LEU A 204 -23.65 -31.88 13.24
CA LEU A 204 -22.83 -33.04 12.86
C LEU A 204 -22.32 -33.78 14.09
N HIS A 205 -21.75 -33.08 15.07
CA HIS A 205 -21.29 -33.67 16.32
C HIS A 205 -22.40 -34.43 17.05
N LYS A 206 -23.59 -33.83 17.16
CA LYS A 206 -24.76 -34.49 17.78
C LYS A 206 -25.14 -35.77 17.05
N LYS A 207 -25.25 -35.76 15.71
CA LYS A 207 -25.59 -36.97 14.94
C LYS A 207 -24.57 -38.08 15.09
N LEU A 208 -23.28 -37.73 15.10
CA LEU A 208 -22.20 -38.72 15.27
C LEU A 208 -22.14 -39.30 16.70
N THR A 209 -22.59 -38.56 17.71
CA THR A 209 -22.59 -39.01 19.12
C THR A 209 -23.88 -39.69 19.56
N SER A 210 -25.03 -39.35 18.97
CA SER A 210 -26.33 -39.94 19.32
C SER A 210 -26.60 -41.29 18.65
N THR A 211 -25.78 -41.70 17.69
CA THR A 211 -26.00 -42.89 16.87
C THR A 211 -25.11 -44.04 17.34
N SER A 212 -25.69 -45.10 17.91
CA SER A 212 -24.95 -46.27 18.42
C SER A 212 -24.15 -47.03 17.36
N VAL A 213 -24.50 -46.83 16.08
CA VAL A 213 -23.82 -47.44 14.91
C VAL A 213 -22.53 -46.70 14.54
N ILE A 214 -22.30 -45.50 15.09
CA ILE A 214 -21.16 -44.64 14.75
C ILE A 214 -20.12 -44.75 15.87
N ASN A 215 -18.89 -45.12 15.50
CA ASN A 215 -17.77 -45.32 16.42
C ASN A 215 -17.34 -43.99 17.09
N GLU A 216 -16.96 -44.05 18.38
CA GLU A 216 -16.40 -42.96 19.18
C GLU A 216 -15.17 -42.28 18.53
N SER A 217 -14.41 -43.00 17.70
CA SER A 217 -13.33 -42.40 16.90
C SER A 217 -13.83 -41.35 15.88
N LEU A 218 -15.06 -41.48 15.38
CA LEU A 218 -15.66 -40.51 14.45
C LEU A 218 -16.19 -39.27 15.17
N SER A 219 -16.70 -39.42 16.40
CA SER A 219 -17.14 -38.28 17.20
C SER A 219 -15.96 -37.36 17.57
N ASN A 220 -14.79 -37.92 17.88
CA ASN A 220 -13.58 -37.15 18.15
C ASN A 220 -13.13 -36.27 16.96
N LYS A 221 -13.38 -36.69 15.70
CA LYS A 221 -13.06 -35.88 14.51
C LYS A 221 -13.81 -34.55 14.49
N THR A 222 -15.04 -34.50 14.99
CA THR A 222 -15.82 -33.24 15.06
C THR A 222 -15.31 -32.27 16.13
N THR A 223 -14.67 -32.76 17.19
CA THR A 223 -13.99 -31.90 18.17
C THR A 223 -12.78 -31.19 17.54
N SER A 224 -11.95 -31.91 16.79
CA SER A 224 -10.83 -31.32 16.05
C SER A 224 -11.30 -30.32 14.99
N LEU A 225 -12.40 -30.62 14.27
CA LEU A 225 -12.99 -29.70 13.32
C LEU A 225 -13.49 -28.40 13.98
N ASN A 226 -14.09 -28.50 15.17
CA ASN A 226 -14.49 -27.33 15.96
C ASN A 226 -13.27 -26.48 16.38
N GLN A 227 -12.17 -27.12 16.78
CA GLN A 227 -10.93 -26.42 17.13
C GLN A 227 -10.34 -25.71 15.91
N ALA A 228 -10.22 -26.41 14.78
CA ALA A 228 -9.76 -25.84 13.51
C ALA A 228 -10.65 -24.67 13.08
N TYR A 229 -11.97 -24.81 13.17
CA TYR A 229 -12.90 -23.73 12.85
C TYR A 229 -12.70 -22.50 13.74
N ASN A 230 -12.55 -22.66 15.06
CA ASN A 230 -12.29 -21.54 15.96
C ASN A 230 -10.99 -20.81 15.59
N GLN A 231 -9.93 -21.55 15.24
CA GLN A 231 -8.68 -20.96 14.76
C GLN A 231 -8.87 -20.23 13.42
N LEU A 232 -9.64 -20.81 12.50
CA LEU A 232 -9.99 -20.18 11.23
C LEU A 232 -10.74 -18.86 11.43
N VAL A 233 -11.67 -18.79 12.38
CA VAL A 233 -12.39 -17.56 12.72
C VAL A 233 -11.44 -16.49 13.26
N LEU A 234 -10.53 -16.86 14.16
CA LEU A 234 -9.54 -15.92 14.72
C LEU A 234 -8.61 -15.37 13.62
N LEU A 235 -8.07 -16.25 12.77
CA LEU A 235 -7.23 -15.84 11.65
C LEU A 235 -7.99 -14.95 10.66
N THR A 236 -9.23 -15.30 10.36
CA THR A 236 -10.07 -14.52 9.44
C THR A 236 -10.36 -13.14 9.99
N ARG A 237 -10.70 -13.02 11.28
CA ARG A 237 -10.89 -11.71 11.93
C ARG A 237 -9.62 -10.88 11.94
N SER A 238 -8.49 -11.48 12.28
CA SER A 238 -7.19 -10.80 12.26
C SER A 238 -6.85 -10.31 10.84
N TYR A 239 -7.03 -11.16 9.83
CA TYR A 239 -6.85 -10.80 8.42
C TYR A 239 -7.77 -9.64 8.01
N THR A 240 -9.07 -9.74 8.29
CA THR A 240 -10.05 -8.70 7.94
C THR A 240 -9.75 -7.37 8.63
N PHE A 241 -9.28 -7.40 9.89
CA PHE A 241 -8.85 -6.19 10.59
C PHE A 241 -7.60 -5.58 9.96
N SER A 242 -6.57 -6.38 9.68
CA SER A 242 -5.36 -5.91 9.01
C SER A 242 -5.67 -5.25 7.67
N VAL A 243 -6.56 -5.83 6.87
CA VAL A 243 -6.97 -5.28 5.58
C VAL A 243 -7.83 -4.02 5.73
N ASN A 244 -8.96 -4.11 6.42
CA ASN A 244 -9.98 -3.06 6.36
C ASN A 244 -9.68 -1.86 7.26
N VAL A 245 -8.84 -2.03 8.28
CA VAL A 245 -8.56 -0.97 9.27
C VAL A 245 -7.13 -0.49 9.13
N VAL A 246 -6.16 -1.39 9.28
CA VAL A 246 -4.75 -0.99 9.36
C VAL A 246 -4.23 -0.58 7.99
N LEU A 247 -4.37 -1.46 6.99
CA LEU A 247 -3.88 -1.23 5.64
C LEU A 247 -4.56 0.01 5.03
N THR A 248 -5.90 0.04 5.01
CA THR A 248 -6.67 1.20 4.53
C THR A 248 -6.36 2.49 5.31
N GLY A 249 -6.12 2.41 6.61
CA GLY A 249 -5.69 3.56 7.41
C GLY A 249 -4.37 4.15 6.92
N ILE A 250 -3.37 3.30 6.69
CA ILE A 250 -2.06 3.71 6.18
C ILE A 250 -2.17 4.29 4.75
N GLU A 251 -3.01 3.69 3.90
CA GLU A 251 -3.24 4.15 2.52
C GLU A 251 -3.77 5.60 2.47
N ASN A 252 -4.70 5.92 3.37
CA ASN A 252 -5.26 7.26 3.47
C ASN A 252 -4.22 8.28 3.93
N GLU A 253 -3.40 7.94 4.93
CA GLU A 253 -2.32 8.80 5.41
C GLU A 253 -1.24 9.02 4.34
N LEU A 254 -0.88 7.98 3.58
CA LEU A 254 0.05 8.09 2.46
C LEU A 254 -0.47 9.06 1.39
N LEU A 255 -1.73 8.91 0.96
CA LEU A 255 -2.32 9.82 -0.03
C LEU A 255 -2.44 11.24 0.49
N TYR A 256 -2.87 11.41 1.74
CA TYR A 256 -3.00 12.72 2.38
C TYR A 256 -1.66 13.47 2.37
N LEU A 257 -0.60 12.86 2.92
CA LEU A 257 0.72 13.48 2.98
C LEU A 257 1.31 13.74 1.60
N THR A 258 1.13 12.80 0.66
CA THR A 258 1.64 12.97 -0.71
C THR A 258 0.96 14.16 -1.38
N ASN A 259 -0.36 14.31 -1.21
CA ASN A 259 -1.10 15.42 -1.77
C ASN A 259 -0.72 16.77 -1.14
N GLU A 260 -0.46 16.81 0.17
CA GLU A 260 0.08 18.01 0.83
C GLU A 260 1.42 18.42 0.24
N ILE A 261 2.37 17.48 0.13
CA ILE A 261 3.70 17.72 -0.45
C ILE A 261 3.57 18.16 -1.91
N LYS A 262 2.68 17.52 -2.68
CA LYS A 262 2.41 17.86 -4.08
C LYS A 262 1.92 19.29 -4.24
N ASN A 263 1.02 19.74 -3.37
CA ASN A 263 0.53 21.12 -3.39
C ASN A 263 1.64 22.12 -3.06
N ILE A 264 2.53 21.79 -2.10
CA ILE A 264 3.68 22.63 -1.75
C ILE A 264 4.63 22.76 -2.95
N GLU A 265 5.03 21.65 -3.57
CA GLU A 265 5.97 21.67 -4.69
C GLU A 265 5.37 22.31 -5.94
N LYS A 266 4.08 22.09 -6.22
CA LYS A 266 3.37 22.77 -7.31
C LYS A 266 3.35 24.29 -7.12
N ASN A 267 3.04 24.75 -5.91
CA ASN A 267 3.06 26.18 -5.60
C ASN A 267 4.46 26.78 -5.71
N LYS A 268 5.49 26.01 -5.34
CA LYS A 268 6.89 26.42 -5.49
C LYS A 268 7.28 26.55 -6.97
N LEU A 269 6.89 25.60 -7.80
CA LEU A 269 7.11 25.65 -9.25
C LEU A 269 6.49 26.93 -9.86
N ILE A 270 5.21 27.19 -9.60
CA ILE A 270 4.51 28.38 -10.08
C ILE A 270 5.25 29.66 -9.68
N LYS A 271 5.65 29.78 -8.41
CA LYS A 271 6.42 30.95 -7.92
C LYS A 271 7.74 31.13 -8.64
N THR A 272 8.47 30.05 -8.92
CA THR A 272 9.75 30.13 -9.65
C THR A 272 9.57 30.50 -11.11
N GLU A 273 8.47 30.06 -11.74
CA GLU A 273 8.10 30.45 -13.11
C GLU A 273 7.74 31.94 -13.19
N GLU A 274 6.93 32.44 -12.25
CA GLU A 274 6.57 33.86 -12.15
C GLU A 274 7.81 34.75 -11.94
N LEU A 275 8.71 34.35 -11.03
CA LEU A 275 9.96 35.08 -10.77
C LEU A 275 10.85 35.16 -12.02
N LEU A 276 11.05 34.04 -12.73
CA LEU A 276 11.84 34.01 -13.96
C LEU A 276 11.20 34.88 -15.05
N SER A 277 9.90 34.73 -15.28
CA SER A 277 9.15 35.53 -16.26
C SER A 277 9.25 37.03 -15.97
N SER A 278 9.09 37.41 -14.69
CA SER A 278 9.23 38.81 -14.26
C SER A 278 10.65 39.36 -14.46
N HIS A 279 11.69 38.53 -14.30
CA HIS A 279 13.08 38.93 -14.51
C HIS A 279 13.40 39.12 -15.99
N LEU A 280 12.88 38.24 -16.85
CA LEU A 280 13.03 38.35 -18.30
C LEU A 280 12.35 39.62 -18.82
N THR A 281 11.09 39.84 -18.45
CA THR A 281 10.28 40.99 -18.91
C THR A 281 10.79 42.35 -18.43
N LYS A 282 11.44 42.44 -17.25
CA LYS A 282 12.03 43.70 -16.75
C LYS A 282 13.41 44.02 -17.35
N ASN A 283 14.10 43.02 -17.90
CA ASN A 283 15.44 43.14 -18.45
C ASN A 283 15.47 43.05 -19.99
N THR A 284 14.30 42.96 -20.64
CA THR A 284 14.14 43.15 -22.10
C THR A 284 13.75 44.60 -22.38
#